data_AF-A0A0H2Y9S2-F1
#
_entry.id   AF-A0A0H2Y9S2-F1
#
_cell.length_a   1.000
_cell.length_b   1.000
_cell.length_c   1.000
_cell.angle_alpha   90.00
_cell.angle_beta   90.00
_cell.angle_gamma   90.00
#
_symmetry.space_group_name_H-M   'P 1'
#
loop_
_entity.id
_entity.type
_entity.pdbx_description
1 polymer ?
#
loop_
_entity_poly.entity_id
_entity_poly.type
_entity_poly.pdbx_seq_one_letter_code
_entity_poly.pdbx_strand_id
1 'polypeptide(L)'
;MIIRAKEESMSVKIENIQCELLSKNWFKLHKYTFDLKTDEGTSVQQIREVYDRGNGATILLYNRQQGTVVLIEQFRMPTYVNGNASGMLLEACAGLLDNCNERCNSDPHPTPEIRSRG
;
A
#
# COMPACT_ATOMS: atom_id res chain seq x y z
N MET A 1 10.49 19.40 -19.82
CA MET A 1 11.75 19.02 -19.16
C MET A 1 11.47 17.77 -18.35
N ILE A 2 11.82 16.59 -18.88
CA ILE A 2 11.68 15.33 -18.14
C ILE A 2 12.99 15.11 -17.42
N ILE A 3 13.01 15.31 -16.10
CA ILE A 3 14.15 14.95 -15.25
C ILE A 3 14.11 13.43 -15.10
N ARG A 4 14.98 12.72 -15.82
CA ARG A 4 15.26 11.32 -15.53
C ARG A 4 16.30 11.28 -14.42
N ALA A 5 15.88 10.91 -13.21
CA ALA A 5 16.82 10.53 -12.16
C ALA A 5 17.55 9.26 -12.61
N LYS A 6 18.89 9.25 -12.53
CA LYS A 6 19.67 8.01 -12.61
C LYS A 6 19.30 7.17 -11.39
N GLU A 7 18.78 5.98 -11.64
CA GLU A 7 18.48 5.00 -10.61
C GLU A 7 19.77 4.22 -10.31
N GLU A 8 20.54 4.70 -9.34
CA GLU A 8 21.61 3.90 -8.74
C GLU A 8 20.98 2.97 -7.69
N SER A 9 20.93 1.68 -8.01
CA SER A 9 20.44 0.64 -7.10
C SER A 9 21.46 0.41 -5.98
N MET A 10 21.37 1.17 -4.90
CA MET A 10 21.96 0.77 -3.62
C MET A 10 21.05 -0.28 -2.99
N SER A 11 21.36 -1.57 -3.21
CA SER A 11 20.65 -2.66 -2.56
C SER A 11 21.02 -2.72 -1.09
N VAL A 12 20.09 -2.33 -0.22
CA VAL A 12 20.21 -2.51 1.22
C VAL A 12 20.33 -4.02 1.54
N LYS A 13 21.32 -4.40 2.35
CA LYS A 13 21.51 -5.80 2.77
C LYS A 13 20.83 -6.05 4.11
N ILE A 14 19.92 -7.02 4.12
CA ILE A 14 19.24 -7.51 5.33
C ILE A 14 19.54 -9.00 5.54
N GLU A 15 19.68 -9.41 6.79
CA GLU A 15 20.01 -10.78 7.19
C GLU A 15 19.11 -11.22 8.36
N ASN A 16 19.13 -12.52 8.69
CA ASN A 16 18.43 -13.10 9.85
C ASN A 16 16.94 -12.70 9.95
N ILE A 17 16.24 -12.69 8.82
CA ILE A 17 14.84 -12.26 8.75
C ILE A 17 13.94 -13.30 9.41
N GLN A 18 13.18 -12.86 10.40
CA GLN A 18 12.09 -13.60 11.03
C GLN A 18 10.79 -12.87 10.79
N CYS A 19 9.71 -13.63 10.54
CA CYS A 19 8.39 -13.11 10.27
C CYS A 19 7.37 -13.79 11.17
N GLU A 20 6.64 -13.00 11.95
CA GLU A 20 5.57 -13.43 12.85
C GLU A 20 4.25 -12.82 12.37
N LEU A 21 3.20 -13.64 12.23
CA LEU A 21 1.85 -13.16 11.88
C LEU A 21 1.17 -12.65 13.15
N LEU A 22 0.91 -11.34 13.22
CA LEU A 22 0.21 -10.71 14.34
C LEU A 22 -1.31 -10.70 14.15
N SER A 23 -1.79 -10.59 12.91
CA SER A 23 -3.23 -10.59 12.59
C SER A 23 -3.50 -11.07 11.16
N LYS A 24 -4.59 -11.81 10.97
CA LYS A 24 -5.08 -12.31 9.67
C LYS A 24 -6.60 -12.18 9.58
N ASN A 25 -7.07 -10.95 9.65
CA ASN A 25 -8.49 -10.63 9.39
C ASN A 25 -8.64 -10.31 7.90
N TRP A 26 -9.06 -9.09 7.55
CA TRP A 26 -9.19 -8.63 6.17
C TRP A 26 -7.84 -8.53 5.44
N PHE A 27 -6.79 -8.14 6.15
CA PHE A 27 -5.42 -8.00 5.66
C PHE A 27 -4.44 -8.60 6.66
N LYS A 28 -3.21 -8.88 6.23
CA LYS A 28 -2.20 -9.51 7.08
C LYS A 28 -1.34 -8.44 7.75
N LEU A 29 -1.21 -8.55 9.07
CA LEU A 29 -0.22 -7.78 9.84
C LEU A 29 0.89 -8.72 10.25
N HIS A 30 2.13 -8.41 9.85
CA HIS A 30 3.30 -9.18 10.23
C HIS A 30 4.25 -8.32 11.08
N LYS A 31 4.94 -8.96 12.01
CA LYS A 31 6.11 -8.41 12.68
C LYS A 31 7.35 -9.04 12.06
N TYR A 32 8.19 -8.20 11.49
CA TYR A 32 9.49 -8.58 10.97
C TYR A 32 10.58 -8.22 11.97
N THR A 33 11.43 -9.20 12.30
CA THR A 33 12.69 -8.98 13.00
C THR A 33 13.81 -9.31 12.03
N PHE A 34 14.72 -8.39 11.76
CA PHE A 34 15.80 -8.59 10.79
C PHE A 34 17.02 -7.76 11.17
N ASP A 35 18.20 -8.18 10.70
CA ASP A 35 19.44 -7.45 10.89
C ASP A 35 19.74 -6.61 9.64
N LEU A 36 19.82 -5.29 9.81
CA LEU A 36 20.17 -4.35 8.76
C LEU A 36 21.70 -4.13 8.76
N LYS A 37 22.37 -4.41 7.64
CA LYS A 37 23.79 -4.09 7.47
C LYS A 37 23.97 -2.61 7.14
N THR A 38 24.77 -1.94 7.96
CA THR A 38 25.21 -0.57 7.73
C THR A 38 26.33 -0.54 6.68
N ASP A 39 26.61 0.66 6.14
CA ASP A 39 27.72 0.86 5.20
C ASP A 39 29.08 0.57 5.85
N GLU A 40 29.17 0.67 7.18
CA GLU A 40 30.35 0.34 7.99
C GLU A 40 30.50 -1.18 8.22
N GLY A 41 29.59 -2.00 7.69
CA GLY A 41 29.62 -3.46 7.78
C GLY A 41 29.10 -4.01 9.11
N THR A 42 28.60 -3.16 10.01
CA THR A 42 27.95 -3.58 11.25
C THR A 42 26.50 -3.98 11.01
N SER A 43 26.00 -4.95 11.77
CA SER A 43 24.58 -5.37 11.70
C SER A 43 23.82 -4.80 12.89
N VAL A 44 22.67 -4.17 12.61
CA VAL A 44 21.78 -3.63 13.64
C VAL A 44 20.42 -4.32 13.53
N GLN A 45 19.98 -4.97 14.60
CA GLN A 45 18.66 -5.59 14.65
C GLN A 45 17.55 -4.54 14.60
N GLN A 46 16.56 -4.77 13.75
CA GLN A 46 15.38 -3.95 13.57
C GLN A 46 14.13 -4.80 13.75
N ILE A 47 13.11 -4.21 14.35
CA ILE A 47 11.78 -4.79 14.46
C ILE A 47 10.78 -3.83 13.79
N ARG A 48 9.94 -4.33 12.88
CA ARG A 48 8.93 -3.54 12.17
C ARG A 48 7.62 -4.31 12.06
N GLU A 49 6.51 -3.63 12.33
CA GLU A 49 5.19 -4.12 11.95
C GLU A 49 4.88 -3.65 10.53
N VAL A 50 4.49 -4.60 9.68
CA VAL A 50 4.21 -4.37 8.25
C VAL A 50 2.79 -4.85 7.98
N TYR A 51 1.94 -3.91 7.61
CA TYR A 51 0.55 -4.18 7.26
C TYR A 51 0.39 -4.35 5.75
N ASP A 52 0.14 -5.57 5.31
CA ASP A 52 0.03 -5.95 3.91
C ASP A 52 -1.42 -5.82 3.44
N ARG A 53 -1.69 -4.71 2.72
CA ARG A 53 -3.00 -4.40 2.10
C ARG A 53 -3.07 -4.80 0.62
N GLY A 54 -2.03 -5.43 0.08
CA GLY A 54 -1.85 -5.64 -1.35
C GLY A 54 -1.50 -4.37 -2.12
N ASN A 55 -1.39 -4.51 -3.44
CA ASN A 55 -1.05 -3.41 -4.35
C ASN A 55 -2.31 -2.71 -4.87
N GLY A 56 -2.16 -1.45 -5.25
CA GLY A 56 -3.23 -0.67 -5.87
C GLY A 56 -2.77 0.06 -7.12
N ALA A 57 -3.74 0.52 -7.90
CA ALA A 57 -3.55 1.41 -9.03
C ALA A 57 -4.45 2.64 -8.89
N THR A 58 -4.00 3.76 -9.44
CA THR A 58 -4.76 5.01 -9.49
C THR A 58 -4.65 5.63 -10.88
N ILE A 59 -5.68 6.37 -11.28
CA ILE A 59 -5.75 7.10 -12.54
C ILE A 59 -6.16 8.55 -12.28
N LEU A 60 -5.45 9.47 -12.93
CA LEU A 60 -5.81 10.88 -13.00
C LEU A 60 -6.28 11.21 -14.41
N LEU A 61 -7.56 11.55 -14.55
CA LEU A 61 -8.14 11.96 -15.82
C LEU A 61 -7.99 13.47 -15.98
N TYR A 62 -7.34 13.90 -17.06
CA TYR A 62 -7.07 15.31 -17.34
C TYR A 62 -7.65 15.72 -18.70
N ASN A 63 -8.42 16.81 -18.72
CA ASN A 63 -8.90 17.46 -19.93
C ASN A 63 -7.96 18.61 -20.31
N ARG A 64 -7.19 18.42 -21.38
CA ARG A 64 -6.19 19.39 -21.87
C ARG A 64 -6.79 20.69 -22.40
N GLN A 65 -7.98 20.64 -23.01
CA GLN A 65 -8.59 21.83 -23.61
C GLN A 65 -9.13 22.78 -22.56
N GLN A 66 -9.70 22.23 -21.48
CA GLN A 66 -10.30 23.01 -20.39
C GLN A 66 -9.35 23.21 -19.21
N GLY A 67 -8.24 22.48 -19.16
CA GLY A 67 -7.31 22.52 -18.02
C GLY A 67 -7.88 21.94 -16.74
N THR A 68 -8.82 21.00 -16.83
CA THR A 68 -9.56 20.44 -15.69
C THR A 68 -9.20 18.98 -15.42
N VAL A 69 -9.39 18.52 -14.17
CA VAL A 69 -9.21 17.12 -13.76
C VAL A 69 -10.52 16.54 -13.24
N VAL A 70 -10.69 15.23 -13.38
CA VAL A 70 -11.79 14.49 -12.74
C VAL A 70 -11.26 13.81 -11.48
N LEU A 71 -11.93 14.08 -10.36
CA LEU A 71 -11.68 13.48 -9.06
C LEU A 71 -12.98 12.88 -8.53
N ILE A 72 -12.88 12.04 -7.51
CA ILE A 72 -14.03 11.47 -6.78
C ILE A 72 -13.98 11.92 -5.32
N GLU A 73 -15.13 12.02 -4.68
CA GLU A 73 -15.24 12.32 -3.26
C GLU A 73 -15.93 11.15 -2.55
N GLN A 74 -15.24 10.53 -1.60
CA GLN A 74 -15.73 9.33 -0.91
C GLN A 74 -15.41 9.39 0.60
N PHE A 75 -16.24 8.76 1.42
CA PHE A 75 -15.96 8.63 2.84
C PHE A 75 -14.83 7.63 3.09
N ARG A 76 -13.82 8.04 3.85
CA ARG A 76 -12.62 7.28 4.20
C ARG A 76 -12.43 7.29 5.72
N MET A 77 -12.86 6.22 6.40
CA MET A 77 -12.82 6.10 7.87
C MET A 77 -11.45 6.39 8.51
N PRO A 78 -10.30 5.97 7.94
CA PRO A 78 -8.99 6.28 8.53
C PRO A 78 -8.70 7.78 8.64
N THR A 79 -9.21 8.58 7.69
CA THR A 79 -9.03 10.03 7.75
C THR A 79 -9.91 10.64 8.83
N TYR A 80 -11.13 10.13 8.98
CA TYR A 80 -12.08 10.59 10.00
C TYR A 80 -11.52 10.45 11.41
N VAL A 81 -11.00 9.27 11.75
CA VAL A 81 -10.39 9.02 13.07
C VAL A 81 -9.08 9.77 13.27
N ASN A 82 -8.46 10.26 12.20
CA ASN A 82 -7.21 11.02 12.21
C ASN A 82 -7.43 12.54 12.00
N GLY A 83 -8.62 13.06 12.32
CA GLY A 83 -8.89 14.50 12.38
C GLY A 83 -9.61 15.10 11.17
N ASN A 84 -9.97 14.32 10.15
CA ASN A 84 -10.86 14.80 9.08
C ASN A 84 -12.32 14.78 9.55
N ALA A 85 -12.86 15.93 9.98
CA ALA A 85 -14.18 16.00 10.58
C ALA A 85 -15.33 15.45 9.71
N SER A 86 -15.27 15.57 8.37
CA SER A 86 -16.31 15.00 7.49
C SER A 86 -16.02 13.54 7.13
N GLY A 87 -14.76 13.12 7.22
CA GLY A 87 -14.27 11.85 6.68
C GLY A 87 -14.34 11.74 5.16
N MET A 88 -14.88 12.74 4.46
CA MET A 88 -14.91 12.79 3.01
C MET A 88 -13.54 13.20 2.48
N LEU A 89 -13.04 12.46 1.49
CA LEU A 89 -11.75 12.70 0.86
C LEU A 89 -11.94 12.86 -0.64
N LEU A 90 -11.44 13.99 -1.17
CA LEU A 90 -11.32 14.21 -2.60
C LEU A 90 -10.03 13.54 -3.10
N GLU A 91 -10.16 12.62 -4.04
CA GLU A 91 -9.06 11.74 -4.45
C GLU A 91 -9.11 11.42 -5.95
N ALA A 92 -7.96 11.02 -6.49
CA ALA A 92 -7.92 10.41 -7.82
C ALA A 92 -8.62 9.04 -7.77
N CYS A 93 -9.24 8.64 -8.87
CA CYS A 93 -9.89 7.34 -8.94
C CYS A 93 -8.84 6.23 -8.72
N ALA A 94 -9.11 5.30 -7.80
CA ALA A 94 -8.16 4.26 -7.41
C ALA A 94 -8.87 2.95 -7.05
N GLY A 95 -8.14 1.84 -7.16
CA GLY A 95 -8.60 0.50 -6.82
C GLY A 95 -7.46 -0.44 -6.45
N LEU A 96 -7.78 -1.51 -5.72
CA LEU A 96 -6.84 -2.59 -5.45
C LEU A 96 -6.65 -3.45 -6.71
N LEU A 97 -5.44 -3.96 -6.90
CA LEU A 97 -5.16 -4.94 -7.93
C LEU A 97 -5.67 -6.30 -7.45
N ASP A 98 -6.68 -6.84 -8.14
CA ASP A 98 -7.09 -8.24 -7.96
C ASP A 98 -6.15 -9.13 -8.81
N ASN A 99 -5.63 -10.21 -8.22
CA ASN A 99 -4.80 -11.18 -8.93
C ASN A 99 -5.69 -11.97 -9.90
N CYS A 100 -5.89 -11.46 -11.11
CA CYS A 100 -6.57 -12.16 -12.19
C CYS A 100 -5.65 -13.24 -12.78
N ASN A 101 -5.42 -14.31 -12.02
CA ASN A 101 -5.05 -15.60 -12.58
C ASN A 101 -6.34 -16.40 -12.71
N GLU A 102 -6.76 -16.71 -13.93
CA GLU A 102 -8.04 -17.35 -14.27
C GLU A 102 -8.19 -18.80 -13.79
N ARG A 103 -7.27 -19.30 -12.96
CA ARG A 103 -7.36 -20.60 -12.30
C ARG A 103 -6.73 -20.51 -10.92
N CYS A 104 -7.49 -20.99 -9.94
CA CYS A 104 -7.16 -21.08 -8.51
C CYS A 104 -7.36 -19.78 -7.74
N ASN A 105 -8.42 -19.73 -6.93
CA ASN A 105 -8.22 -19.93 -5.49
C ASN A 105 -9.50 -20.46 -4.85
N SER A 106 -9.35 -21.58 -4.16
CA SER A 106 -10.26 -22.13 -3.16
C SER A 106 -10.22 -21.35 -1.83
N ASP A 107 -9.64 -20.15 -1.84
CA ASP A 107 -9.69 -19.25 -0.69
C ASP A 107 -10.91 -18.35 -0.84
N PRO A 108 -11.88 -18.39 0.11
CA PRO A 108 -13.00 -17.49 0.07
C PRO A 108 -12.47 -16.08 0.37
N HIS A 109 -12.15 -15.33 -0.68
CA HIS A 109 -12.12 -13.88 -0.59
C HIS A 109 -13.49 -13.45 -0.07
N PRO A 110 -13.58 -12.72 1.07
CA PRO A 110 -14.87 -12.24 1.55
C PRO A 110 -15.53 -11.42 0.44
N THR A 111 -16.81 -11.71 0.22
CA THR A 111 -17.62 -11.19 -0.88
C THR A 111 -17.57 -9.66 -0.99
N PRO A 112 -17.76 -9.10 -2.19
CA PRO A 112 -17.50 -7.69 -2.49
C PRO A 112 -18.44 -6.68 -1.81
N GLU A 113 -19.38 -7.14 -0.99
CA GLU A 113 -20.45 -6.32 -0.40
C GLU A 113 -20.02 -5.43 0.77
N ILE A 114 -18.81 -5.60 1.30
CA ILE A 114 -18.25 -4.71 2.32
C ILE A 114 -16.83 -4.30 1.92
N ARG A 115 -16.64 -3.89 0.66
CA ARG A 115 -15.53 -3.01 0.29
C ARG A 115 -15.91 -1.58 0.71
N SER A 116 -16.12 -1.34 2.01
CA SER A 116 -16.03 0.02 2.54
C SER A 116 -14.60 0.45 2.29
N ARG A 117 -14.44 1.26 1.24
CA ARG A 117 -13.20 1.80 0.74
C ARG A 117 -12.55 2.56 1.91
N GLY A 118 -11.62 1.90 2.59
CA GLY A 118 -10.92 2.45 3.77
C GLY A 118 -9.69 3.21 3.36
#